data_AF-X6LPV8-F1
#
_entry.id   AF-X6LPV8-F1
#
_cell.length_a   1.000
_cell.length_b   1.000
_cell.length_c   1.000
_cell.angle_alpha   90.00
_cell.angle_beta   90.00
_cell.angle_gamma   90.00
#
_symmetry.space_group_name_H-M   'P 1'
#
loop_
_entity.id
_entity.type
_entity.pdbx_description
1 polymer ?
#
loop_
_entity_poly.entity_id
_entity_poly.type
_entity_poly.pdbx_seq_one_letter_code
_entity_poly.pdbx_strand_id
1 'polypeptide(L)'
;MKSLNGIKNDTMPAEEHEYGIGYHCFVPLTMNNEKMINHFILFCLNTGLLIKYDEQNKSFHYQKLPICPAFNNFTFYSFVYFYDFIFLFGGMNNKTWNQCKITLPMKVNSSFAILSNDNTNIHVIGGFNAKGEIQKMHVSANIEELFEKSVLLKMPEIHRRMIELKNEIMKMKLERPYIIPIEKQRMNEDEKENKE
;
A
#
# COMPACT_ATOMS: atom_id res chain seq x y z
N MET A 1 -12.88 -23.60 -19.64
CA MET A 1 -12.36 -22.79 -18.51
C MET A 1 -12.98 -23.30 -17.23
N LYS A 2 -12.20 -23.47 -16.15
CA LYS A 2 -12.77 -23.71 -14.82
C LYS A 2 -13.22 -22.37 -14.25
N SER A 3 -14.45 -22.31 -13.77
CA SER A 3 -14.98 -21.15 -13.06
C SER A 3 -14.35 -21.05 -11.66
N LEU A 4 -14.08 -19.83 -11.20
CA LEU A 4 -13.67 -19.58 -9.82
C LEU A 4 -14.87 -19.82 -8.90
N ASN A 5 -14.72 -20.76 -7.96
CA ASN A 5 -15.71 -21.04 -6.92
C ASN A 5 -15.41 -20.25 -5.65
N GLY A 6 -16.43 -19.93 -4.86
CA GLY A 6 -16.28 -19.25 -3.56
C GLY A 6 -16.10 -17.73 -3.65
N ILE A 7 -16.45 -17.12 -4.78
CA ILE A 7 -16.53 -15.66 -4.91
C ILE A 7 -17.72 -15.16 -4.09
N LYS A 8 -17.47 -14.24 -3.17
CA LYS A 8 -18.51 -13.46 -2.50
C LYS A 8 -18.53 -12.07 -3.12
N ASN A 9 -19.72 -11.59 -3.43
CA ASN A 9 -19.94 -10.22 -3.85
C ASN A 9 -20.48 -9.42 -2.67
N ASP A 10 -19.97 -8.22 -2.46
CA ASP A 10 -20.42 -7.30 -1.43
C ASP A 10 -20.28 -5.86 -1.94
N THR A 11 -21.07 -4.95 -1.40
CA THR A 11 -21.06 -3.54 -1.77
C THR A 11 -20.31 -2.74 -0.72
N MET A 12 -19.19 -2.14 -1.10
CA MET A 12 -18.43 -1.29 -0.20
C MET A 12 -19.17 0.03 0.04
N PRO A 13 -19.22 0.55 1.29
CA PRO A 13 -19.83 1.84 1.59
C PRO A 13 -18.94 2.98 1.09
N ALA A 14 -19.05 3.29 -0.20
CA ALA A 14 -18.36 4.39 -0.87
C ALA A 14 -19.35 5.49 -1.26
N GLU A 15 -18.88 6.72 -1.32
CA GLU A 15 -19.66 7.81 -1.91
C GLU A 15 -19.72 7.68 -3.44
N GLU A 16 -20.80 8.17 -4.04
CA GLU A 16 -21.02 8.07 -5.47
C GLU A 16 -20.14 9.08 -6.22
N HIS A 17 -19.32 8.57 -7.14
CA HIS A 17 -18.41 9.37 -7.97
C HIS A 17 -18.33 8.83 -9.40
N GLU A 18 -17.96 9.70 -10.33
CA GLU A 18 -17.79 9.40 -11.76
C GLU A 18 -16.93 8.16 -12.02
N TYR A 19 -15.91 7.92 -11.20
CA TYR A 19 -14.98 6.80 -11.34
C TYR A 19 -15.19 5.67 -10.31
N GLY A 20 -16.22 5.76 -9.47
CA GLY A 20 -16.42 4.85 -8.34
C GLY A 20 -15.18 4.73 -7.46
N ILE A 21 -14.79 3.49 -7.13
CA ILE A 21 -13.56 3.14 -6.38
C ILE A 21 -12.38 2.87 -7.36
N GLY A 22 -12.27 3.68 -8.41
CA GLY A 22 -11.14 3.66 -9.33
C GLY A 22 -9.94 4.42 -8.76
N TYR A 23 -8.72 3.98 -9.09
CA TYR A 23 -7.47 4.68 -8.72
C TYR A 23 -7.29 4.88 -7.20
N HIS A 24 -7.85 3.97 -6.41
CA HIS A 24 -7.81 4.03 -4.95
C HIS A 24 -6.42 3.66 -4.40
N CYS A 25 -6.12 4.19 -3.21
CA CYS A 25 -5.03 3.72 -2.37
C CYS A 25 -5.58 2.64 -1.44
N PHE A 26 -5.02 1.43 -1.47
CA PHE A 26 -5.35 0.35 -0.54
C PHE A 26 -4.06 -0.18 0.08
N VAL A 27 -3.93 -0.02 1.39
CA VAL A 27 -2.70 -0.31 2.14
C VAL A 27 -3.03 -1.05 3.42
N PRO A 28 -2.14 -1.89 3.97
CA PRO A 28 -2.32 -2.42 5.30
C PRO A 28 -2.34 -1.28 6.32
N LEU A 29 -3.18 -1.40 7.35
CA LEU A 29 -3.05 -0.58 8.54
C LEU A 29 -1.75 -0.96 9.23
N THR A 30 -1.03 0.04 9.69
CA THR A 30 0.16 -0.16 10.50
C THR A 30 0.03 0.51 11.85
N MET A 31 0.52 -0.17 12.87
CA MET A 31 0.67 0.39 14.21
C MET A 31 2.11 0.12 14.64
N ASN A 32 2.82 1.15 15.07
CA ASN A 32 4.23 1.05 15.42
C ASN A 32 5.10 0.43 14.29
N ASN A 33 4.82 0.77 13.03
CA ASN A 33 5.44 0.19 11.82
C ASN A 33 5.24 -1.32 11.60
N GLU A 34 4.32 -1.95 12.32
CA GLU A 34 3.89 -3.32 12.04
C GLU A 34 2.57 -3.35 11.29
N LYS A 35 2.50 -4.18 10.23
CA LYS A 35 1.26 -4.45 9.52
C LYS A 35 0.30 -5.20 10.45
N MET A 36 -0.81 -4.55 10.77
CA MET A 36 -1.92 -5.17 11.45
C MET A 36 -2.54 -6.21 10.52
N ILE A 37 -2.49 -7.48 10.92
CA ILE A 37 -3.06 -8.59 10.15
C ILE A 37 -4.54 -8.30 9.89
N ASN A 38 -4.96 -8.44 8.63
CA ASN A 38 -6.33 -8.26 8.18
C ASN A 38 -6.95 -6.89 8.46
N HIS A 39 -6.15 -5.87 8.71
CA HIS A 39 -6.61 -4.49 8.80
C HIS A 39 -5.97 -3.67 7.69
N PHE A 40 -6.79 -2.87 7.02
CA PHE A 40 -6.41 -2.12 5.84
C PHE A 40 -7.02 -0.73 5.90
N ILE A 41 -6.36 0.20 5.23
CA ILE A 41 -6.89 1.54 4.99
C ILE A 41 -7.11 1.67 3.49
N LEU A 42 -8.27 2.20 3.12
CA LEU A 42 -8.60 2.60 1.76
C LEU A 42 -8.85 4.10 1.69
N PHE A 43 -8.23 4.77 0.72
CA PHE A 43 -8.52 6.15 0.36
C PHE A 43 -8.81 6.24 -1.14
N CYS A 44 -9.91 6.89 -1.50
CA CYS A 44 -10.31 7.13 -2.87
C CYS A 44 -11.20 8.37 -2.91
N LEU A 45 -10.76 9.47 -3.52
CA LEU A 45 -11.51 10.72 -3.54
C LEU A 45 -11.90 11.16 -2.10
N ASN A 46 -13.19 11.29 -1.83
CA ASN A 46 -13.73 11.61 -0.50
C ASN A 46 -14.16 10.35 0.29
N THR A 47 -13.81 9.14 -0.17
CA THR A 47 -14.06 7.87 0.49
C THR A 47 -12.82 7.35 1.21
N GLY A 48 -12.97 7.13 2.51
CA GLY A 48 -11.88 6.84 3.44
C GLY A 48 -12.39 5.80 4.41
N LEU A 49 -11.76 4.62 4.39
CA LEU A 49 -12.27 3.46 5.11
C LEU A 49 -11.14 2.77 5.86
N LEU A 50 -11.40 2.45 7.12
CA LEU A 50 -10.70 1.41 7.84
C LEU A 50 -11.47 0.11 7.60
N ILE A 51 -10.76 -0.88 7.08
CA ILE A 51 -11.30 -2.16 6.64
C ILE A 51 -10.71 -3.25 7.51
N LYS A 52 -11.55 -4.08 8.10
CA LYS A 52 -11.14 -5.32 8.77
C LYS A 52 -11.67 -6.52 7.98
N TYR A 53 -10.79 -7.42 7.58
CA TYR A 53 -11.16 -8.66 6.91
C TYR A 53 -11.34 -9.80 7.92
N ASP A 54 -12.48 -10.47 7.84
CA ASP A 54 -12.75 -11.72 8.55
C ASP A 54 -12.46 -12.89 7.60
N GLU A 55 -11.34 -13.59 7.82
CA GLU A 55 -10.95 -14.75 7.00
C GLU A 55 -11.91 -15.94 7.12
N GLN A 56 -12.52 -16.13 8.29
CA GLN A 56 -13.43 -17.26 8.56
C GLN A 56 -14.73 -17.06 7.80
N ASN A 57 -15.30 -15.87 7.89
CA ASN A 57 -16.56 -15.52 7.24
C ASN A 57 -16.35 -14.98 5.82
N LYS A 58 -15.11 -14.71 5.39
CA LYS A 58 -14.74 -14.12 4.11
C LYS A 58 -15.51 -12.81 3.86
N SER A 59 -15.53 -11.93 4.85
CA SER A 59 -16.29 -10.68 4.85
C SER A 59 -15.45 -9.50 5.28
N PHE A 60 -15.78 -8.32 4.77
CA PHE A 60 -15.17 -7.07 5.20
C PHE A 60 -16.09 -6.31 6.16
N HIS A 61 -15.50 -5.71 7.18
CA HIS A 61 -16.14 -4.75 8.06
C HIS A 61 -15.52 -3.38 7.84
N TYR A 62 -16.37 -2.35 7.79
CA TYR A 62 -15.98 -1.01 7.39
C TYR A 62 -16.23 -0.01 8.52
N GLN A 63 -15.26 0.85 8.75
CA GLN A 63 -15.40 2.06 9.55
C GLN A 63 -14.97 3.25 8.71
N LYS A 64 -15.81 4.30 8.65
CA LYS A 64 -15.45 5.53 7.94
C LYS A 64 -14.30 6.24 8.65
N LEU A 65 -13.32 6.68 7.88
CA LEU A 65 -12.21 7.52 8.32
C LEU A 65 -12.42 8.95 7.82
N PRO A 66 -11.98 9.96 8.60
CA PRO A 66 -11.92 11.32 8.09
C PRO A 66 -10.92 11.40 6.94
N ILE A 67 -11.22 12.22 5.93
CA ILE A 67 -10.34 12.43 4.78
C ILE A 67 -9.95 13.89 4.70
N CYS A 68 -8.72 14.11 4.28
CA CYS A 68 -8.24 15.42 3.94
C CYS A 68 -9.02 15.95 2.71
N PRO A 69 -9.82 17.03 2.80
CA PRO A 69 -10.68 17.51 1.70
C PRO A 69 -9.92 17.82 0.41
N ALA A 70 -8.66 18.16 0.61
CA ALA A 70 -7.54 18.00 -0.29
C ALA A 70 -7.76 16.89 -1.35
N PHE A 71 -7.91 15.62 -0.96
CA PHE A 71 -7.98 14.46 -1.87
C PHE A 71 -9.23 14.39 -2.74
N ASN A 72 -10.26 15.20 -2.48
CA ASN A 72 -11.55 15.10 -3.15
C ASN A 72 -11.51 15.26 -4.67
N ASN A 73 -10.48 15.91 -5.21
CA ASN A 73 -10.34 16.16 -6.66
C ASN A 73 -9.10 15.49 -7.27
N PHE A 74 -8.43 14.62 -6.51
CA PHE A 74 -7.19 14.00 -6.94
C PHE A 74 -7.42 12.56 -7.37
N THR A 75 -7.16 12.28 -8.65
CA THR A 75 -7.42 10.98 -9.28
C THR A 75 -6.20 10.52 -10.07
N PHE A 76 -6.19 9.25 -10.50
CA PHE A 76 -5.15 8.68 -11.36
C PHE A 76 -3.72 8.77 -10.79
N TYR A 77 -3.58 8.85 -9.47
CA TYR A 77 -2.27 8.79 -8.83
C TYR A 77 -1.81 7.34 -8.68
N SER A 78 -0.51 7.13 -8.68
CA SER A 78 0.09 5.93 -8.10
C SER A 78 0.54 6.21 -6.68
N PHE A 79 0.73 5.18 -5.85
CA PHE A 79 1.14 5.37 -4.47
C PHE A 79 2.17 4.33 -4.02
N VAL A 80 2.93 4.69 -3.00
CA VAL A 80 3.77 3.78 -2.22
C VAL A 80 3.51 4.01 -0.74
N TYR A 81 3.50 2.93 0.03
CA TYR A 81 3.37 2.97 1.48
C TYR A 81 4.70 2.58 2.15
N PHE A 82 5.23 3.44 3.02
CA PHE A 82 6.53 3.28 3.67
C PHE A 82 6.62 4.02 5.02
N TYR A 83 7.07 3.35 6.09
CA TYR A 83 7.19 3.90 7.46
C TYR A 83 5.98 4.74 7.92
N ASP A 84 4.75 4.23 7.74
CA ASP A 84 3.51 4.94 8.09
C ASP A 84 3.19 6.16 7.20
N PHE A 85 3.99 6.44 6.17
CA PHE A 85 3.72 7.44 5.14
C PHE A 85 3.13 6.80 3.88
N ILE A 86 2.19 7.52 3.26
CA ILE A 86 1.71 7.22 1.92
C ILE A 86 2.24 8.31 0.99
N PHE A 87 3.08 7.93 0.04
CA PHE A 87 3.57 8.81 -1.01
C PHE A 87 2.70 8.66 -2.24
N LEU A 88 2.18 9.78 -2.74
CA LEU A 88 1.40 9.82 -3.98
C LEU A 88 2.25 10.41 -5.11
N PHE A 89 2.18 9.79 -6.29
CA PHE A 89 2.93 10.20 -7.47
C PHE A 89 2.00 10.48 -8.63
N GLY A 90 2.28 11.58 -9.33
CA GLY A 90 1.54 11.97 -10.52
C GLY A 90 0.13 12.43 -10.21
N GLY A 91 -0.83 11.89 -10.95
CA GLY A 91 -2.25 12.18 -10.79
C GLY A 91 -2.75 13.33 -11.66
N MET A 92 -4.07 13.44 -11.71
CA MET A 92 -4.78 14.55 -12.33
C MET A 92 -5.50 15.32 -11.23
N ASN A 93 -5.33 16.65 -11.23
CA ASN A 93 -6.15 17.54 -10.41
C ASN A 93 -6.70 18.66 -11.27
N ASN A 94 -7.94 19.06 -10.96
CA ASN A 94 -8.56 20.29 -11.45
C ASN A 94 -8.16 21.53 -10.63
N LYS A 95 -7.34 21.38 -9.57
CA LYS A 95 -6.83 22.46 -8.71
C LYS A 95 -5.30 22.35 -8.51
N THR A 96 -4.64 23.48 -8.24
CA THR A 96 -3.21 23.52 -7.95
C THR A 96 -2.95 23.14 -6.49
N TRP A 97 -2.15 22.10 -6.27
CA TRP A 97 -1.74 21.65 -4.94
C TRP A 97 -0.46 22.33 -4.46
N ASN A 98 -0.20 22.24 -3.15
CA ASN A 98 1.15 22.42 -2.61
C ASN A 98 2.05 21.35 -3.23
N GLN A 99 2.85 21.78 -4.20
CA GLN A 99 3.84 20.98 -4.89
C GLN A 99 4.75 20.33 -3.84
N CYS A 100 4.88 19.00 -3.85
CA CYS A 100 6.02 18.37 -3.19
C CYS A 100 7.27 19.08 -3.70
N LYS A 101 8.24 19.42 -2.82
CA LYS A 101 9.49 20.07 -3.27
C LYS A 101 10.22 19.26 -4.35
N ILE A 102 9.88 17.98 -4.46
CA ILE A 102 10.42 17.04 -5.42
C ILE A 102 9.42 16.87 -6.55
N THR A 103 9.86 17.22 -7.75
CA THR A 103 9.11 17.01 -8.97
C THR A 103 9.65 15.79 -9.70
N LEU A 104 8.75 14.93 -10.15
CA LEU A 104 9.12 13.95 -11.17
C LEU A 104 9.60 14.70 -12.43
N PRO A 105 10.53 14.12 -13.20
CA PRO A 105 11.07 14.76 -14.40
C PRO A 105 10.02 14.99 -15.50
N MET A 106 8.81 14.44 -15.32
CA MET A 106 7.68 14.59 -16.22
C MET A 106 6.36 14.57 -15.45
N LYS A 107 5.33 15.20 -16.03
CA LYS A 107 3.94 15.03 -15.58
C LYS A 107 3.48 13.63 -15.96
N VAL A 108 2.90 12.92 -15.00
CA VAL A 108 2.40 11.56 -15.18
C VAL A 108 1.06 11.39 -14.46
N ASN A 109 0.13 10.64 -15.05
CA ASN A 109 -1.01 10.06 -14.36
C ASN A 109 -1.18 8.59 -14.77
N SER A 110 -2.00 7.85 -14.03
CA SER A 110 -2.30 6.44 -14.29
C SER A 110 -1.06 5.54 -14.35
N SER A 111 -0.01 5.91 -13.63
CA SER A 111 1.20 5.11 -13.47
C SER A 111 1.00 4.00 -12.44
N PHE A 112 1.99 3.13 -12.31
CA PHE A 112 2.14 2.21 -11.19
C PHE A 112 3.39 2.59 -10.39
N ALA A 113 3.33 2.48 -9.06
CA ALA A 113 4.46 2.73 -8.19
C ALA A 113 4.70 1.56 -7.24
N ILE A 114 5.97 1.24 -6.99
CA ILE A 114 6.38 0.12 -6.12
C ILE A 114 7.73 0.40 -5.48
N LEU A 115 7.96 -0.14 -4.28
CA LEU A 115 9.28 -0.14 -3.65
C LEU A 115 10.15 -1.28 -4.18
N SER A 116 11.45 -1.04 -4.24
CA SER A 116 12.44 -2.09 -4.38
C SER A 116 12.40 -3.05 -3.19
N ASN A 117 12.89 -4.28 -3.37
CA ASN A 117 12.83 -5.33 -2.34
C ASN A 117 13.55 -4.96 -1.03
N ASP A 118 14.64 -4.21 -1.13
CA ASP A 118 15.40 -3.65 -0.02
C ASP A 118 14.78 -2.36 0.58
N ASN A 119 13.67 -1.89 0.01
CA ASN A 119 12.96 -0.65 0.35
C ASN A 119 13.81 0.62 0.25
N THR A 120 14.84 0.64 -0.61
CA THR A 120 15.72 1.81 -0.78
C THR A 120 15.25 2.73 -1.90
N ASN A 121 14.59 2.17 -2.92
CA ASN A 121 14.19 2.90 -4.10
C ASN A 121 12.70 2.75 -4.36
N ILE A 122 12.11 3.80 -4.89
CA ILE A 122 10.78 3.76 -5.49
C ILE A 122 10.94 3.67 -6.99
N HIS A 123 10.11 2.84 -7.61
CA HIS A 123 9.98 2.76 -9.05
C HIS A 123 8.58 3.24 -9.45
N VAL A 124 8.51 4.19 -10.38
CA VAL A 124 7.27 4.64 -11.04
C VAL A 124 7.32 4.23 -12.50
N ILE A 125 6.34 3.46 -12.95
CA ILE A 125 6.34 2.78 -14.26
C ILE A 125 5.06 3.12 -15.04
N GLY A 126 5.22 3.39 -16.34
CA GLY A 126 4.11 3.57 -17.28
C GLY A 126 3.33 4.86 -17.09
N GLY A 127 2.02 4.83 -17.39
CA GLY A 127 1.13 5.99 -17.28
C GLY A 127 1.07 6.87 -18.53
N PHE A 128 0.38 7.99 -18.42
CA PHE A 128 0.15 8.95 -19.50
C PHE A 128 0.83 10.27 -19.22
N ASN A 129 1.28 10.94 -20.28
CA ASN A 129 1.80 12.29 -20.18
C ASN A 129 0.65 13.32 -20.12
N ALA A 130 1.00 14.61 -20.04
CA ALA A 130 0.02 15.69 -20.00
C ALA A 130 -0.86 15.82 -21.27
N LYS A 131 -0.48 15.17 -22.38
CA LYS A 131 -1.26 15.10 -23.62
C LYS A 131 -2.16 13.86 -23.70
N GLY A 132 -2.12 12.99 -22.68
CA GLY A 132 -2.83 11.71 -22.68
C GLY A 132 -2.14 10.61 -23.50
N GLU A 133 -0.88 10.79 -23.90
CA GLU A 133 -0.13 9.79 -24.66
C GLU A 133 0.50 8.76 -23.71
N ILE A 134 0.48 7.48 -24.11
CA ILE A 134 1.09 6.38 -23.33
C ILE A 134 2.59 6.59 -23.23
N GLN A 135 3.12 6.53 -22.00
CA GLN A 135 4.54 6.66 -21.73
C GLN A 135 5.19 5.29 -21.51
N LYS A 136 6.36 5.08 -22.13
CA LYS A 136 7.26 3.94 -21.83
C LYS A 136 8.28 4.32 -20.75
N MET A 137 7.81 4.96 -19.68
CA MET A 137 8.67 5.49 -18.62
C MET A 137 8.91 4.47 -17.51
N HIS A 138 10.10 4.53 -16.94
CA HIS A 138 10.48 3.91 -15.67
C HIS A 138 11.38 4.91 -14.95
N VAL A 139 10.87 5.50 -13.87
CA VAL A 139 11.62 6.43 -13.03
C VAL A 139 11.96 5.72 -11.74
N SER A 140 13.21 5.82 -11.31
CA SER A 140 13.65 5.36 -9.98
C SER A 140 14.24 6.51 -9.19
N ALA A 141 13.87 6.62 -7.91
CA ALA A 141 14.45 7.58 -6.98
C ALA A 141 14.64 6.92 -5.62
N ASN A 142 15.65 7.37 -4.88
CA ASN A 142 15.88 6.91 -3.52
C ASN A 142 14.74 7.42 -2.62
N ILE A 143 14.21 6.55 -1.76
CA ILE A 143 13.08 6.87 -0.87
C ILE A 143 13.43 7.97 0.14
N GLU A 144 14.68 8.06 0.57
CA GLU A 144 15.16 9.07 1.52
C GLU A 144 15.08 10.49 0.94
N GLU A 145 15.18 10.63 -0.38
CA GLU A 145 15.03 11.92 -1.03
C GLU A 145 13.63 12.50 -0.81
N LEU A 146 12.61 11.66 -0.59
CA LEU A 146 11.22 12.10 -0.40
C LEU A 146 10.94 12.73 0.97
N PHE A 147 11.87 12.62 1.91
CA PHE A 147 11.68 13.11 3.26
C PHE A 147 12.33 14.47 3.48
N GLU A 148 11.68 15.33 4.27
CA GLU A 148 12.34 16.52 4.77
C GLU A 148 13.47 16.13 5.74
N LYS A 149 14.56 16.93 5.77
CA LYS A 149 15.71 16.68 6.65
C LYS A 149 15.32 16.45 8.11
N SER A 150 14.31 17.16 8.61
CA SER A 150 13.79 17.02 9.97
C SER A 150 13.17 15.64 10.25
N VAL A 151 12.58 15.00 9.24
CA VAL A 151 12.04 13.64 9.32
C VAL A 151 13.17 12.62 9.19
N LEU A 152 14.13 12.85 8.27
CA LEU A 152 15.32 12.02 8.13
C LEU A 152 16.14 11.93 9.42
N LEU A 153 16.27 13.02 10.17
CA LEU A 153 16.98 13.02 11.46
C LEU A 153 16.35 12.09 12.51
N LYS A 154 15.07 11.77 12.38
CA LYS A 154 14.35 10.83 13.26
C LYS A 154 14.37 9.41 12.72
N MET A 155 14.77 9.20 11.47
CA MET A 155 14.77 7.87 10.85
C MET A 155 15.68 6.85 11.55
N PRO A 156 16.89 7.17 12.05
CA PRO A 156 17.69 6.19 12.77
C PRO A 156 16.98 5.63 14.01
N GLU A 157 16.22 6.47 14.71
CA GLU A 157 15.43 6.05 15.86
C GLU A 157 14.23 5.19 15.44
N ILE A 158 13.53 5.57 14.37
CA ILE A 158 12.44 4.78 13.78
C ILE A 158 12.96 3.40 13.32
N HIS A 159 14.09 3.38 12.60
CA HIS A 159 14.71 2.17 12.07
C HIS A 159 15.23 1.24 13.18
N ARG A 160 15.88 1.80 14.22
CA ARG A 160 16.33 1.04 15.38
C ARG A 160 15.15 0.39 16.11
N ARG A 161 14.08 1.16 16.41
CA ARG A 161 12.86 0.61 17.02
C ARG A 161 12.26 -0.51 16.17
N MET A 162 12.33 -0.40 14.84
CA MET A 162 11.86 -1.45 13.94
C MET A 162 12.72 -2.72 13.96
N ILE A 163 14.06 -2.61 14.03
CA ILE A 163 14.92 -3.79 14.16
C ILE A 163 14.63 -4.50 15.48
N GLU A 164 14.53 -3.74 16.58
CA GLU A 164 14.19 -4.27 17.90
C GLU A 164 12.84 -5.01 17.85
N LEU A 165 11.81 -4.38 17.29
CA LEU A 165 10.48 -4.94 17.18
C LEU A 165 10.42 -6.17 16.24
N LYS A 166 11.06 -6.14 15.07
CA LYS A 166 11.18 -7.32 14.18
C LYS A 166 11.81 -8.51 14.90
N ASN A 167 12.83 -8.27 15.72
CA ASN A 167 13.48 -9.31 16.52
C ASN A 167 12.54 -9.86 17.60
N GLU A 168 11.73 -9.01 18.24
CA GLU A 168 10.71 -9.45 19.19
C GLU A 168 9.59 -10.27 18.53
N ILE A 169 9.05 -9.83 17.38
CA ILE A 169 8.09 -10.60 16.59
C ILE A 169 8.69 -11.97 16.21
N MET A 170 9.94 -11.99 15.76
CA MET A 170 10.60 -13.23 15.37
C MET A 170 10.72 -14.19 16.55
N LYS A 171 11.08 -13.70 17.74
CA LYS A 171 11.07 -14.48 18.99
C LYS A 171 9.67 -14.98 19.33
N MET A 172 8.66 -14.12 19.28
CA MET A 172 7.26 -14.51 19.54
C MET A 172 6.73 -15.54 18.53
N LYS A 173 7.13 -15.45 17.26
CA LYS A 173 6.78 -16.45 16.23
C LYS A 173 7.48 -17.79 16.47
N LEU A 174 8.72 -17.79 16.94
CA LEU A 174 9.46 -19.00 17.34
C LEU A 174 8.88 -19.63 18.63
N GLU A 175 8.28 -18.82 19.51
CA GLU A 175 7.66 -19.25 20.76
C GLU A 175 6.18 -19.66 20.62
N ARG A 176 5.57 -19.52 19.43
CA ARG A 176 4.18 -19.94 19.21
C ARG A 176 4.07 -21.47 19.15
N PRO A 177 3.26 -22.12 20.02
CA PRO A 177 3.00 -23.55 19.92
C PRO A 177 2.04 -23.93 18.78
N TYR A 178 1.50 -22.95 18.03
CA TYR A 178 0.49 -23.19 17.00
C TYR A 178 0.92 -22.66 15.63
N ILE A 179 1.10 -23.58 14.69
CA ILE A 179 1.39 -23.32 13.28
C ILE A 179 0.08 -23.04 12.55
N ILE A 180 0.03 -21.96 11.77
CA ILE A 180 -1.11 -21.62 10.91
C ILE A 180 -1.29 -22.77 9.89
N PRO A 181 -2.50 -23.34 9.71
CA PRO A 181 -2.70 -24.55 8.88
C PRO A 181 -2.14 -24.47 7.45
N ILE A 182 -2.13 -23.28 6.84
CA ILE A 182 -1.56 -23.03 5.51
C ILE A 182 -0.02 -23.13 5.50
N GLU A 183 0.65 -22.64 6.54
CA GLU A 183 2.10 -22.78 6.67
C GLU A 183 2.49 -24.24 6.97
N LYS A 184 1.65 -24.96 7.73
CA LYS A 184 1.82 -26.41 7.95
C LYS A 184 1.69 -27.22 6.65
N GLN A 185 0.78 -26.83 5.75
CA GLN A 185 0.65 -27.48 4.44
C GLN A 185 1.89 -27.27 3.57
N ARG A 186 2.42 -26.04 3.51
CA ARG A 186 3.64 -25.74 2.73
C ARG A 186 4.88 -26.44 3.29
N MET A 187 5.07 -26.45 4.61
CA MET A 187 6.17 -27.19 5.23
C MET A 187 6.11 -28.70 4.95
N ASN A 188 4.90 -29.28 4.92
CA ASN A 188 4.72 -30.70 4.58
C ASN A 188 4.98 -31.01 3.09
N GLU A 189 4.81 -30.02 2.21
CA GLU A 189 5.12 -30.14 0.78
C GLU A 189 6.64 -30.04 0.56
N ASP A 190 7.30 -29.07 1.19
CA ASP A 190 8.76 -28.90 1.16
C ASP A 190 9.50 -30.11 1.78
N GLU A 191 8.97 -30.72 2.84
CA GLU A 191 9.53 -31.96 3.43
C GLU A 191 9.36 -33.19 2.54
N LYS A 192 8.39 -33.20 1.63
CA LYS A 192 8.19 -34.29 0.68
C LYS A 192 9.12 -34.17 -0.52
N GLU A 193 9.32 -32.95 -1.04
CA GLU A 193 10.30 -32.71 -2.12
C GLU A 193 11.74 -33.01 -1.69
N ASN A 194 12.10 -32.82 -0.42
CA ASN A 194 13.44 -33.13 0.09
C ASN A 194 13.66 -34.62 0.44
N LYS A 195 12.66 -35.48 0.24
CA LYS A 195 12.72 -36.93 0.53
C LYS A 195 12.58 -37.80 -0.73
N GLU A 196 12.45 -37.20 -1.90
CA GLU A 196 12.61 -37.84 -3.23
C GLU A 196 13.98 -37.49 -3.83
#